data_AF-A0A5E4PZS1-F1
#
_entry.id   AF-A0A5E4PZS1-F1
#
_cell.length_a   1.000
_cell.length_b   1.000
_cell.length_c   1.000
_cell.angle_alpha   90.00
_cell.angle_beta   90.00
_cell.angle_gamma   90.00
#
_symmetry.space_group_name_H-M   'P 1'
#
loop_
_entity.id
_entity.type
_entity.pdbx_description
1 polymer ?
#
loop_
_entity_poly.entity_id
_entity_poly.type
_entity_poly.pdbx_seq_one_letter_code
_entity_poly.pdbx_strand_id
1 'polypeptide(L)'
;MWKLAFMDKMDEGTRIQELLGDLASQSPSKTLKILGAMPGLSFVKHLINTIVFHNTTNEIGHPDLFIIMPGHHYEFLTDSSIQLGKHRTVPSLFQLLFSFKILTKVPKLHFLPWTVEQSNKKPSLMDDHFLYLVNITQKEKLPCPPEYLPLLWYYFKPQTFSKTTRVIPMLEQWIPGCGVWLITGQDPPDTIQHIVSSNDAALPHMTIFTEFGDLSLQQKLTLFKRFVSWPEFEQCPFRSTMESNLPKFATHLNDDEDKSEAHFEELENSDSENEPENL
;
A
#
# COMPACT_ATOMS: atom_id res chain seq x y z
N MET A 1 11.78 -7.66 18.12
CA MET A 1 12.48 -6.61 17.33
C MET A 1 11.74 -5.27 17.35
N TRP A 2 10.48 -5.18 16.94
CA TRP A 2 9.77 -3.88 16.84
C TRP A 2 9.73 -3.06 18.15
N LYS A 3 9.55 -3.71 19.31
CA LYS A 3 9.65 -3.08 20.64
C LYS A 3 11.03 -2.44 20.90
N LEU A 4 12.10 -3.09 20.45
CA LEU A 4 13.47 -2.58 20.61
C LEU A 4 13.72 -1.40 19.66
N ALA A 5 13.22 -1.46 18.41
CA ALA A 5 13.30 -0.36 17.44
C ALA A 5 12.63 0.90 17.99
N PHE A 6 11.50 0.70 18.66
CA PHE A 6 10.74 1.77 19.27
C PHE A 6 11.46 2.39 20.46
N MET A 7 11.96 1.57 21.39
CA MET A 7 12.74 2.06 22.52
C MET A 7 13.95 2.87 22.03
N ASP A 8 14.70 2.33 21.06
CA ASP A 8 15.84 2.99 20.43
C ASP A 8 15.45 4.32 19.76
N LYS A 9 14.26 4.42 19.18
CA LYS A 9 13.74 5.70 18.63
C LYS A 9 13.40 6.73 19.72
N MET A 10 12.93 6.30 20.88
CA MET A 10 12.53 7.20 21.96
C MET A 10 13.72 7.76 22.75
N ASP A 11 14.78 6.96 22.89
CA ASP A 11 15.95 7.30 23.72
C ASP A 11 17.28 7.33 22.95
N GLU A 12 17.22 7.30 21.62
CA GLU A 12 18.39 7.23 20.73
C GLU A 12 19.31 6.04 21.04
N GLY A 13 18.74 4.93 21.53
CA GLY A 13 19.44 3.70 21.89
C GLY A 13 19.97 2.89 20.69
N THR A 14 20.86 1.94 20.98
CA THR A 14 21.55 1.08 20.00
C THR A 14 21.16 -0.40 20.08
N ARG A 15 20.06 -0.75 20.76
CA ARG A 15 19.71 -2.14 21.10
C ARG A 15 19.46 -3.01 19.86
N ILE A 16 18.86 -2.44 18.81
CA ILE A 16 18.68 -3.13 17.53
C ILE A 16 20.01 -3.32 16.81
N GLN A 17 20.88 -2.31 16.82
CA GLN A 17 22.20 -2.44 16.23
C GLN A 17 23.02 -3.52 16.94
N GLU A 18 22.96 -3.58 18.27
CA GLU A 18 23.58 -4.61 19.08
C GLU A 18 22.99 -6.00 18.82
N LEU A 19 21.66 -6.11 18.68
CA LEU A 19 20.99 -7.38 18.43
C LEU A 19 21.27 -7.93 17.03
N LEU A 20 21.36 -7.05 16.03
CA LEU A 20 21.63 -7.44 14.65
C LEU A 20 23.12 -7.61 14.38
N GLY A 21 24.00 -7.02 15.20
CA GLY A 21 25.45 -7.07 15.02
C GLY A 21 25.84 -6.64 13.62
N ASP A 22 26.58 -7.50 12.91
CA ASP A 22 27.07 -7.26 11.55
C ASP A 22 25.96 -7.13 10.49
N LEU A 23 24.72 -7.54 10.83
CA LEU A 23 23.57 -7.36 9.95
C LEU A 23 23.07 -5.92 9.95
N ALA A 24 23.23 -5.18 11.06
CA ALA A 24 22.89 -3.76 11.11
C ALA A 24 23.76 -2.97 10.13
N SER A 25 23.17 -2.01 9.45
CA SER A 25 23.92 -1.12 8.58
C SER A 25 23.27 0.25 8.52
N GLN A 26 24.12 1.27 8.64
CA GLN A 26 23.76 2.66 8.38
C GLN A 26 23.83 3.00 6.88
N SER A 27 24.24 2.06 6.02
CA SER A 27 24.33 2.30 4.59
C SER A 27 22.94 2.22 3.94
N PRO A 28 22.43 3.30 3.32
CA PRO A 28 21.10 3.32 2.73
C PRO A 28 20.98 2.40 1.49
N SER A 29 22.09 1.95 0.93
CA SER A 29 22.14 1.08 -0.25
C SER A 29 22.24 -0.41 0.06
N LYS A 30 22.31 -0.82 1.34
CA LYS A 30 22.35 -2.25 1.68
C LYS A 30 21.03 -2.89 1.29
N THR A 31 21.12 -4.04 0.62
CA THR A 31 19.95 -4.84 0.26
C THR A 31 19.94 -6.09 1.13
N LEU A 32 18.85 -6.31 1.86
CA LEU A 32 18.64 -7.53 2.63
C LEU A 32 17.89 -8.55 1.78
N LYS A 33 18.55 -9.67 1.46
CA LYS A 33 17.90 -10.78 0.76
C LYS A 33 17.17 -11.68 1.73
N ILE A 34 15.86 -11.81 1.55
CA ILE A 34 15.01 -12.67 2.38
C ILE A 34 14.47 -13.79 1.50
N LEU A 35 14.80 -15.04 1.85
CA LEU A 35 14.22 -16.23 1.22
C LEU A 35 13.14 -16.80 2.13
N GLY A 36 11.98 -17.15 1.58
CA GLY A 36 10.92 -17.74 2.40
C GLY A 36 9.75 -18.27 1.60
N ALA A 37 8.80 -18.86 2.32
CA ALA A 37 7.49 -19.23 1.80
C ALA A 37 6.43 -18.47 2.57
N MET A 38 5.41 -17.99 1.87
CA MET A 38 4.35 -17.15 2.43
C MET A 38 2.99 -17.79 2.17
N PRO A 39 2.33 -18.33 3.21
CA PRO A 39 1.04 -18.99 3.05
C PRO A 39 -0.13 -18.00 2.92
N GLY A 40 0.04 -16.73 3.29
CA GLY A 40 -1.02 -15.72 3.29
C GLY A 40 -0.49 -14.29 3.14
N LEU A 41 -1.39 -13.32 2.93
CA LEU A 41 -1.01 -11.93 2.61
C LEU A 41 -0.59 -11.09 3.81
N SER A 42 -0.71 -11.60 5.05
CA SER A 42 -0.42 -10.84 6.27
C SER A 42 0.98 -10.27 6.31
N PHE A 43 1.97 -11.01 5.78
CA PHE A 43 3.34 -10.52 5.68
C PHE A 43 3.48 -9.35 4.69
N VAL A 44 2.82 -9.40 3.54
CA VAL A 44 2.82 -8.28 2.58
C VAL A 44 2.14 -7.05 3.16
N LYS A 45 0.99 -7.23 3.82
CA LYS A 45 0.30 -6.15 4.54
C LYS A 45 1.22 -5.49 5.58
N HIS A 46 1.94 -6.31 6.34
CA HIS A 46 2.91 -5.82 7.32
C HIS A 46 4.04 -5.02 6.66
N LEU A 47 4.63 -5.51 5.56
CA LEU A 47 5.67 -4.80 4.81
C LEU A 47 5.19 -3.44 4.28
N ILE A 48 3.98 -3.39 3.71
CA ILE A 48 3.37 -2.13 3.25
C ILE A 48 3.23 -1.16 4.43
N ASN A 49 2.68 -1.60 5.55
CA ASN A 49 2.50 -0.75 6.72
C ASN A 49 3.83 -0.26 7.29
N THR A 50 4.87 -1.11 7.31
CA THR A 50 6.22 -0.72 7.74
C THR A 50 6.79 0.39 6.85
N ILE A 51 6.65 0.28 5.53
CA ILE A 51 7.10 1.36 4.63
C ILE A 51 6.26 2.62 4.80
N VAL A 52 4.94 2.49 4.97
CA VAL A 52 4.02 3.63 5.08
C VAL A 52 4.20 4.42 6.38
N PHE A 53 4.33 3.73 7.51
CA PHE A 53 4.31 4.35 8.85
C PHE A 53 5.69 4.40 9.53
N HIS A 54 6.66 3.58 9.11
CA HIS A 54 7.97 3.43 9.76
C HIS A 54 9.15 3.63 8.81
N ASN A 55 9.02 4.53 7.84
CA ASN A 55 10.07 4.84 6.85
C ASN A 55 11.30 5.58 7.41
N THR A 56 11.37 5.85 8.71
CA THR A 56 12.37 6.75 9.30
C THR A 56 13.70 6.06 9.62
N THR A 57 13.73 4.74 9.77
CA THR A 57 14.91 3.99 10.24
C THR A 57 15.12 2.73 9.40
N ASN A 58 15.74 2.88 8.23
CA ASN A 58 16.07 1.75 7.36
C ASN A 58 17.39 1.08 7.79
N GLU A 59 17.51 0.71 9.07
CA GLU A 59 18.74 0.21 9.72
C GLU A 59 19.22 -1.16 9.19
N ILE A 60 18.38 -1.83 8.41
CA ILE A 60 18.62 -3.16 7.85
C ILE A 60 18.81 -3.09 6.32
N GLY A 61 18.53 -1.94 5.71
CA GLY A 61 18.52 -1.75 4.27
C GLY A 61 17.23 -2.17 3.59
N HIS A 62 17.16 -2.00 2.27
CA HIS A 62 15.96 -2.31 1.49
C HIS A 62 15.77 -3.83 1.34
N PRO A 63 14.55 -4.37 1.60
CA PRO A 63 14.29 -5.79 1.43
C PRO A 63 14.21 -6.19 -0.06
N ASP A 64 14.92 -7.26 -0.40
CA ASP A 64 14.84 -8.00 -1.68
C ASP A 64 14.36 -9.42 -1.37
N LEU A 65 13.07 -9.65 -1.60
CA LEU A 65 12.36 -10.83 -1.13
C LEU A 65 12.28 -11.87 -2.26
N PHE A 66 12.58 -13.12 -1.93
CA PHE A 66 12.40 -14.29 -2.79
C PHE A 66 11.40 -15.22 -2.11
N ILE A 67 10.13 -15.01 -2.42
CA ILE A 67 9.02 -15.61 -1.69
C ILE A 67 8.28 -16.61 -2.56
N ILE A 68 8.08 -17.81 -2.01
CA ILE A 68 7.22 -18.82 -2.60
C ILE A 68 5.79 -18.56 -2.11
N MET A 69 4.85 -18.34 -3.04
CA MET A 69 3.45 -18.07 -2.70
C MET A 69 2.45 -18.78 -3.62
N PRO A 70 1.20 -18.99 -3.17
CA PRO A 70 0.12 -19.48 -4.02
C PRO A 70 -0.20 -18.53 -5.19
N GLY A 71 -0.65 -19.09 -6.33
CA GLY A 71 -1.00 -18.33 -7.53
C GLY A 71 -2.07 -17.27 -7.28
N HIS A 72 -3.14 -17.60 -6.55
CA HIS A 72 -4.21 -16.64 -6.23
C HIS A 72 -3.74 -15.44 -5.39
N HIS A 73 -2.73 -15.61 -4.52
CA HIS A 73 -2.15 -14.48 -3.78
C HIS A 73 -1.36 -13.57 -4.71
N TYR A 74 -0.57 -14.15 -5.62
CA TYR A 74 0.16 -13.39 -6.62
C TYR A 74 -0.80 -12.64 -7.55
N GLU A 75 -1.85 -13.29 -8.05
CA GLU A 75 -2.88 -12.66 -8.88
C GLU A 75 -3.58 -11.52 -8.15
N PHE A 76 -3.94 -11.70 -6.88
CA PHE A 76 -4.55 -10.63 -6.08
C PHE A 76 -3.61 -9.42 -5.97
N LEU A 77 -2.33 -9.62 -5.69
CA LEU A 77 -1.34 -8.55 -5.53
C LEU A 77 -1.03 -7.83 -6.86
N THR A 78 -1.07 -8.57 -7.96
CA THR A 78 -0.68 -8.11 -9.29
C THR A 78 -1.86 -7.85 -10.21
N ASP A 79 -3.07 -7.79 -9.64
CA ASP A 79 -4.31 -7.65 -10.38
C ASP A 79 -4.26 -6.42 -11.31
N SER A 80 -4.25 -6.69 -12.61
CA SER A 80 -4.20 -5.66 -13.64
C SER A 80 -5.51 -4.88 -13.71
N SER A 81 -6.62 -5.44 -13.21
CA SER A 81 -7.90 -4.73 -13.17
C SER A 81 -7.88 -3.53 -12.23
N ILE A 82 -6.89 -3.43 -11.35
CA ILE A 82 -6.65 -2.22 -10.54
C ILE A 82 -6.20 -1.04 -11.40
N GLN A 83 -5.57 -1.31 -12.54
CA GLN A 83 -5.27 -0.31 -13.56
C GLN A 83 -6.51 0.09 -14.36
N LEU A 84 -7.54 -0.75 -14.38
CA LEU A 84 -8.75 -0.63 -15.22
C LEU A 84 -10.03 -0.34 -14.40
N GLY A 85 -9.88 0.08 -13.14
CA GLY A 85 -11.00 0.63 -12.35
C GLY A 85 -11.42 -0.16 -11.11
N LYS A 86 -10.86 -1.35 -10.83
CA LYS A 86 -11.05 -1.96 -9.50
C LYS A 86 -10.26 -1.18 -8.45
N HIS A 87 -10.87 -0.97 -7.29
CA HIS A 87 -10.24 -0.26 -6.18
C HIS A 87 -10.02 -1.23 -5.02
N ARG A 88 -8.75 -1.52 -4.73
CA ARG A 88 -8.33 -2.34 -3.59
C ARG A 88 -7.08 -1.75 -2.97
N THR A 89 -7.06 -1.65 -1.64
CA THR A 89 -5.99 -0.93 -0.92
C THR A 89 -4.67 -1.67 -1.04
N VAL A 90 -4.69 -2.96 -0.68
CA VAL A 90 -3.46 -3.75 -0.53
C VAL A 90 -2.72 -3.90 -1.85
N PRO A 91 -3.35 -4.29 -2.98
CA PRO A 91 -2.61 -4.45 -4.20
C PRO A 91 -2.26 -3.11 -4.87
N SER A 92 -3.05 -2.04 -4.67
CA SER A 92 -2.67 -0.70 -5.13
C SER A 92 -1.36 -0.24 -4.49
N LEU A 93 -1.27 -0.32 -3.16
CA LEU A 93 -0.06 0.04 -2.44
C LEU A 93 1.10 -0.92 -2.75
N PHE A 94 0.83 -2.21 -2.90
CA PHE A 94 1.84 -3.19 -3.31
C PHE A 94 2.47 -2.82 -4.66
N GLN A 95 1.67 -2.55 -5.69
CA GLN A 95 2.16 -2.18 -7.02
C GLN A 95 2.85 -0.81 -7.04
N LEU A 96 2.47 0.11 -6.14
CA LEU A 96 3.14 1.41 -6.00
C LEU A 96 4.50 1.31 -5.31
N LEU A 97 4.64 0.46 -4.28
CA LEU A 97 5.83 0.38 -3.43
C LEU A 97 6.86 -0.66 -3.90
N PHE A 98 6.42 -1.70 -4.60
CA PHE A 98 7.27 -2.83 -4.97
C PHE A 98 7.33 -3.06 -6.48
N SER A 99 8.47 -3.58 -6.93
CA SER A 99 8.61 -4.25 -8.22
C SER A 99 8.57 -5.76 -7.97
N PHE A 100 7.95 -6.50 -8.88
CA PHE A 100 7.76 -7.93 -8.70
C PHE A 100 7.96 -8.70 -10.00
N LYS A 101 8.50 -9.92 -9.90
CA LYS A 101 8.74 -10.80 -11.04
C LYS A 101 8.64 -12.25 -10.63
N ILE A 102 7.88 -13.06 -11.38
CA ILE A 102 7.92 -14.52 -11.24
C ILE A 102 9.27 -15.01 -11.75
N LEU A 103 9.98 -15.76 -10.90
CA LEU A 103 11.24 -16.40 -11.26
C LEU A 103 11.02 -17.82 -11.78
N THR A 104 10.20 -18.60 -11.07
CA THR A 104 9.89 -19.98 -11.45
C THR A 104 8.61 -20.47 -10.78
N LYS A 105 8.10 -21.61 -11.28
CA LYS A 105 7.01 -22.37 -10.66
C LYS A 105 7.59 -23.55 -9.90
N VAL A 106 7.05 -23.82 -8.73
CA VAL A 106 7.47 -24.95 -7.87
C VAL A 106 6.26 -25.85 -7.64
N PRO A 107 6.33 -27.15 -7.98
CA PRO A 107 5.23 -28.07 -7.73
C PRO A 107 4.86 -28.12 -6.24
N LYS A 108 3.56 -28.05 -5.90
CA LYS A 108 3.07 -28.15 -4.51
C LYS A 108 3.43 -29.47 -3.83
N LEU A 109 3.62 -30.53 -4.62
CA LEU A 109 4.04 -31.86 -4.17
C LEU A 109 5.43 -31.88 -3.48
N HIS A 110 6.20 -30.80 -3.58
CA HIS A 110 7.45 -30.63 -2.81
C HIS A 110 7.25 -29.97 -1.44
N PHE A 111 6.03 -29.56 -1.08
CA PHE A 111 5.72 -28.87 0.18
C PHE A 111 4.86 -29.73 1.10
N LEU A 112 5.09 -29.57 2.40
CA LEU A 112 4.29 -30.18 3.47
C LEU A 112 3.50 -29.09 4.22
N PRO A 113 2.27 -29.38 4.69
CA PRO A 113 1.49 -30.59 4.42
C PRO A 113 1.06 -30.69 2.96
N TRP A 114 0.81 -31.90 2.47
CA TRP A 114 0.36 -32.18 1.11
C TRP A 114 -1.09 -31.70 0.94
N THR A 115 -1.32 -30.40 0.92
CA THR A 115 -2.65 -29.79 0.80
C THR A 115 -3.08 -29.78 -0.67
N VAL A 116 -3.39 -30.97 -1.19
CA VAL A 116 -4.18 -31.12 -2.41
C VAL A 116 -5.65 -31.09 -2.03
N GLU A 117 -6.08 -30.05 -1.29
CA GLU A 117 -7.50 -29.84 -1.07
C GLU A 117 -8.06 -29.05 -2.24
N GLN A 118 -9.08 -29.62 -2.87
CA GLN A 118 -9.86 -28.98 -3.92
C GLN A 118 -10.62 -27.82 -3.29
N SER A 119 -10.03 -26.64 -3.38
CA SER A 119 -10.64 -25.41 -2.92
C SER A 119 -11.73 -24.99 -3.90
N ASN A 120 -12.98 -24.87 -3.44
CA ASN A 120 -14.12 -24.30 -4.20
C ASN A 120 -13.96 -22.79 -4.51
N LYS A 121 -12.73 -22.24 -4.45
CA LYS A 121 -12.47 -20.83 -4.73
C LYS A 121 -12.54 -20.56 -6.23
N LYS A 122 -12.88 -19.31 -6.58
CA LYS A 122 -13.00 -18.81 -7.96
C LYS A 122 -11.82 -19.31 -8.82
N PRO A 123 -12.05 -19.71 -10.08
CA PRO A 123 -10.99 -20.21 -10.96
C PRO A 123 -9.90 -19.14 -11.10
N SER A 124 -8.71 -19.45 -10.59
CA SER A 124 -7.50 -18.66 -10.82
C SER A 124 -7.01 -18.90 -12.25
N LEU A 125 -6.42 -17.89 -12.90
CA LEU A 125 -5.76 -18.09 -14.20
C LEU A 125 -4.42 -18.83 -14.01
N MET A 126 -3.90 -18.87 -12.78
CA MET A 126 -2.70 -19.57 -12.38
C MET A 126 -3.00 -21.03 -12.00
N ASP A 127 -2.08 -21.92 -12.35
CA ASP A 127 -2.21 -23.36 -12.04
C ASP A 127 -2.14 -23.63 -10.54
N ASP A 128 -3.22 -24.19 -10.01
CA ASP A 128 -3.37 -24.55 -8.60
C ASP A 128 -2.45 -25.67 -8.14
N HIS A 129 -1.76 -26.40 -9.02
CA HIS A 129 -0.79 -27.44 -8.64
C HIS A 129 0.60 -26.87 -8.35
N PHE A 130 0.82 -25.59 -8.63
CA PHE A 130 2.11 -24.93 -8.45
C PHE A 130 2.02 -23.80 -7.43
N LEU A 131 3.13 -23.61 -6.72
CA LEU A 131 3.47 -22.37 -6.07
C LEU A 131 4.38 -21.57 -7.00
N TYR A 132 4.46 -20.26 -6.77
CA TYR A 132 5.22 -19.34 -7.58
C TYR A 132 6.33 -18.75 -6.73
N LEU A 133 7.57 -18.93 -7.15
CA LEU A 133 8.70 -18.20 -6.58
C LEU A 133 8.72 -16.81 -7.23
N VAL A 134 8.47 -15.80 -6.42
CA VAL A 134 8.37 -14.41 -6.83
C VAL A 134 9.49 -13.62 -6.19
N ASN A 135 10.22 -12.86 -7.01
CA ASN A 135 11.09 -11.81 -6.52
C ASN A 135 10.26 -10.54 -6.28
N ILE A 136 10.35 -9.95 -5.10
CA ILE A 136 9.66 -8.71 -4.72
C ILE A 136 10.72 -7.76 -4.16
N THR A 137 10.98 -6.67 -4.86
CA THR A 137 11.96 -5.65 -4.49
C THR A 137 11.27 -4.33 -4.18
N GLN A 138 11.67 -3.67 -3.10
CA GLN A 138 11.20 -2.31 -2.84
C GLN A 138 11.72 -1.37 -3.94
N LYS A 139 10.86 -0.49 -4.45
CA LYS A 139 11.28 0.55 -5.40
C LYS A 139 12.14 1.59 -4.69
N GLU A 140 13.25 1.99 -5.34
CA GLU A 140 14.18 3.00 -4.81
C GLU A 140 13.48 4.35 -4.57
N LYS A 141 12.64 4.75 -5.53
CA LYS A 141 11.84 5.97 -5.42
C LYS A 141 10.44 5.62 -4.91
N LEU A 142 10.12 6.15 -3.73
CA LEU A 142 8.79 6.08 -3.16
C LEU A 142 7.79 6.91 -3.97
N PRO A 143 6.50 6.56 -3.95
CA PRO A 143 5.48 7.25 -4.74
C PRO A 143 5.34 8.73 -4.33
N CYS A 144 5.55 9.06 -3.05
CA CYS A 144 5.53 10.42 -2.51
C CYS A 144 6.56 10.54 -1.37
N PRO A 145 6.86 11.77 -0.90
CA PRO A 145 7.69 11.96 0.28
C PRO A 145 7.14 11.20 1.51
N PRO A 146 8.01 10.79 2.46
CA PRO A 146 7.62 9.94 3.58
C PRO A 146 6.46 10.49 4.43
N GLU A 147 6.39 11.81 4.60
CA GLU A 147 5.35 12.51 5.35
C GLU A 147 3.93 12.35 4.75
N TYR A 148 3.83 12.10 3.44
CA TYR A 148 2.54 11.89 2.75
C TYR A 148 2.17 10.42 2.58
N LEU A 149 3.02 9.46 2.96
CA LEU A 149 2.71 8.03 2.81
C LEU A 149 1.49 7.60 3.65
N PRO A 150 1.33 8.03 4.92
CA PRO A 150 0.11 7.73 5.68
C PRO A 150 -1.16 8.29 5.02
N LEU A 151 -1.06 9.49 4.46
CA LEU A 151 -2.15 10.13 3.72
C LEU A 151 -2.48 9.36 2.44
N LEU A 152 -1.47 8.87 1.72
CA LEU A 152 -1.62 8.02 0.54
C LEU A 152 -2.33 6.70 0.90
N TRP A 153 -1.92 6.06 2.00
CA TRP A 153 -2.55 4.83 2.48
C TRP A 153 -4.03 5.04 2.78
N TYR A 154 -4.38 6.15 3.43
CA TYR A 154 -5.77 6.49 3.73
C TYR A 154 -6.56 6.86 2.47
N TYR A 155 -5.94 7.57 1.53
CA TYR A 155 -6.54 7.92 0.24
C TYR A 155 -6.97 6.69 -0.56
N PHE A 156 -6.21 5.58 -0.46
CA PHE A 156 -6.51 4.32 -1.13
C PHE A 156 -7.43 3.38 -0.35
N LYS A 157 -7.97 3.79 0.81
CA LYS A 157 -8.96 2.96 1.50
C LYS A 157 -10.32 3.01 0.78
N PRO A 158 -11.09 1.90 0.77
CA PRO A 158 -12.36 1.83 0.05
C PRO A 158 -13.45 2.71 0.69
N GLN A 159 -13.33 2.96 2.00
CA GLN A 159 -14.18 3.92 2.72
C GLN A 159 -13.98 5.35 2.25
N THR A 160 -12.83 5.65 1.65
CA THR A 160 -12.51 6.96 1.12
C THR A 160 -13.19 7.10 -0.25
N PHE A 161 -13.01 6.15 -1.18
CA PHE A 161 -13.63 6.19 -2.51
C PHE A 161 -13.98 4.80 -3.08
N SER A 162 -15.03 4.73 -3.90
CA SER A 162 -15.42 3.57 -4.72
C SER A 162 -15.12 3.81 -6.20
N LYS A 163 -15.15 2.75 -7.03
CA LYS A 163 -15.00 2.86 -8.49
C LYS A 163 -16.01 3.83 -9.11
N THR A 164 -17.22 3.89 -8.57
CA THR A 164 -18.32 4.75 -9.06
C THR A 164 -18.32 6.13 -8.40
N THR A 165 -17.37 6.39 -7.49
CA THR A 165 -17.27 7.69 -6.85
C THR A 165 -16.76 8.70 -7.87
N ARG A 166 -17.48 9.81 -8.03
CA ARG A 166 -17.06 10.91 -8.89
C ARG A 166 -15.90 11.66 -8.26
N VAL A 167 -14.86 11.92 -9.03
CA VAL A 167 -13.60 12.51 -8.56
C VAL A 167 -13.81 13.91 -8.01
N ILE A 168 -14.34 14.82 -8.83
CA ILE A 168 -14.49 16.23 -8.47
C ILE A 168 -15.42 16.44 -7.27
N PRO A 169 -16.67 15.93 -7.28
CA PRO A 169 -17.60 16.16 -6.17
C PRO A 169 -17.06 15.65 -4.83
N MET A 170 -16.23 14.62 -4.88
CA MET A 170 -15.65 14.01 -3.71
C MET A 170 -14.45 14.79 -3.16
N LEU A 171 -13.55 15.25 -4.04
CA LEU A 171 -12.45 16.13 -3.60
C LEU A 171 -12.98 17.48 -3.09
N GLU A 172 -14.08 17.98 -3.65
CA GLU A 172 -14.75 19.20 -3.17
C GLU A 172 -15.34 19.08 -1.77
N GLN A 173 -15.57 17.86 -1.25
CA GLN A 173 -15.94 17.66 0.16
C GLN A 173 -14.79 18.04 1.10
N TRP A 174 -13.55 17.90 0.64
CA TRP A 174 -12.35 18.22 1.40
C TRP A 174 -11.86 19.64 1.12
N ILE A 175 -11.77 20.02 -0.15
CA ILE A 175 -11.30 21.33 -0.61
C ILE A 175 -12.36 21.95 -1.53
N PRO A 176 -13.21 22.84 -1.02
CA PRO A 176 -14.25 23.48 -1.81
C PRO A 176 -13.69 24.24 -3.02
N GLY A 177 -14.32 24.07 -4.19
CA GLY A 177 -13.94 24.77 -5.42
C GLY A 177 -12.73 24.19 -6.17
N CYS A 178 -12.13 23.11 -5.67
CA CYS A 178 -10.98 22.48 -6.33
C CYS A 178 -11.29 21.86 -7.70
N GLY A 179 -12.58 21.61 -7.99
CA GLY A 179 -13.02 21.05 -9.26
C GLY A 179 -12.62 21.91 -10.47
N VAL A 180 -12.55 23.23 -10.30
CA VAL A 180 -12.16 24.15 -11.38
C VAL A 180 -10.75 23.84 -11.88
N TRP A 181 -9.80 23.58 -10.97
CA TRP A 181 -8.40 23.28 -11.34
C TRP A 181 -8.28 21.97 -12.11
N LEU A 182 -9.10 20.97 -11.74
CA LEU A 182 -9.11 19.68 -12.44
C LEU A 182 -9.74 19.77 -13.82
N ILE A 183 -10.80 20.58 -13.98
CA ILE A 183 -11.47 20.79 -15.28
C ILE A 183 -10.59 21.61 -16.23
N THR A 184 -9.98 22.69 -15.74
CA THR A 184 -9.12 23.56 -16.57
C THR A 184 -7.73 22.97 -16.80
N GLY A 185 -7.33 22.00 -15.98
CA GLY A 185 -5.97 21.44 -15.96
C GLY A 185 -4.93 22.42 -15.42
N GLN A 186 -5.35 23.55 -14.83
CA GLN A 186 -4.49 24.58 -14.27
C GLN A 186 -4.48 24.48 -12.76
N ASP A 187 -3.32 24.13 -12.19
CA ASP A 187 -3.13 24.10 -10.74
C ASP A 187 -3.07 25.54 -10.17
N PRO A 188 -3.44 25.74 -8.89
CA PRO A 188 -3.41 27.06 -8.27
C PRO A 188 -1.99 27.64 -8.22
N PRO A 189 -1.84 28.99 -8.24
CA PRO A 189 -0.53 29.64 -8.32
C PRO A 189 0.41 29.30 -7.14
N ASP A 190 -0.16 29.04 -5.96
CA ASP A 190 0.58 28.72 -4.73
C ASP A 190 0.76 27.21 -4.51
N THR A 191 0.72 26.41 -5.57
CA THR A 191 0.89 24.94 -5.50
C THR A 191 2.30 24.57 -5.02
N ILE A 192 2.38 23.62 -4.07
CA ILE A 192 3.64 23.11 -3.55
C ILE A 192 4.29 22.19 -4.60
N GLN A 193 5.18 22.77 -5.42
CA GLN A 193 5.79 22.10 -6.58
C GLN A 193 6.71 20.91 -6.22
N HIS A 194 7.21 20.82 -4.99
CA HIS A 194 8.14 19.74 -4.60
C HIS A 194 7.46 18.36 -4.49
N ILE A 195 6.12 18.31 -4.49
CA ILE A 195 5.34 17.07 -4.38
C ILE A 195 5.03 16.49 -5.78
N VAL A 196 4.84 17.37 -6.76
CA VAL A 196 4.51 17.01 -8.15
C VAL A 196 5.80 16.71 -8.91
N SER A 197 5.90 15.54 -9.52
CA SER A 197 7.09 15.11 -10.26
C SER A 197 6.84 15.15 -11.75
N SER A 198 7.86 15.50 -12.54
CA SER A 198 7.79 15.48 -14.02
C SER A 198 7.45 14.12 -14.62
N ASN A 199 7.59 13.04 -13.84
CA ASN A 199 7.31 11.68 -14.26
C ASN A 199 5.87 11.23 -13.93
N ASP A 200 5.04 12.12 -13.40
CA ASP A 200 3.66 11.81 -13.04
C ASP A 200 2.80 11.56 -14.29
N ALA A 201 1.87 10.60 -14.19
CA ALA A 201 1.00 10.25 -15.30
C ALA A 201 0.08 11.42 -15.66
N ALA A 202 -0.05 11.70 -16.96
CA ALA A 202 -0.96 12.72 -17.45
C ALA A 202 -2.41 12.37 -17.04
N LEU A 203 -3.07 13.34 -16.41
CA LEU A 203 -4.49 13.22 -16.11
C LEU A 203 -5.30 13.41 -17.39
N PRO A 204 -6.38 12.64 -17.60
CA PRO A 204 -7.30 12.90 -18.69
C PRO A 204 -8.01 14.24 -18.43
N HIS A 205 -8.63 14.79 -19.47
CA HIS A 205 -9.51 15.95 -19.31
C HIS A 205 -10.66 15.59 -18.36
N MET A 206 -10.62 16.11 -17.13
CA MET A 206 -11.59 15.77 -16.11
C MET A 206 -12.89 16.55 -16.30
N THR A 207 -13.99 15.90 -15.97
CA THR A 207 -15.32 16.51 -15.92
C THR A 207 -15.98 16.17 -14.60
N ILE A 208 -17.11 16.81 -14.31
CA ILE A 208 -17.92 16.49 -13.12
C ILE A 208 -18.45 15.05 -13.10
N PHE A 209 -18.41 14.35 -14.24
CA PHE A 209 -18.85 12.96 -14.39
C PHE A 209 -17.71 11.95 -14.30
N THR A 210 -16.45 12.40 -14.25
CA THR A 210 -15.30 11.49 -14.18
C THR A 210 -15.31 10.74 -12.85
N GLU A 211 -15.24 9.42 -12.93
CA GLU A 211 -15.23 8.52 -11.77
C GLU A 211 -13.82 8.02 -11.46
N PHE A 212 -13.57 7.60 -10.22
CA PHE A 212 -12.30 6.98 -9.85
C PHE A 212 -12.03 5.67 -10.61
N GLY A 213 -13.08 5.00 -11.10
CA GLY A 213 -12.98 3.84 -11.99
C GLY A 213 -12.34 4.17 -13.34
N ASP A 214 -12.48 5.41 -13.82
CA ASP A 214 -11.92 5.86 -15.11
C ASP A 214 -10.41 6.13 -15.05
N LEU A 215 -9.84 6.16 -13.84
CA LEU A 215 -8.43 6.48 -13.60
C LEU A 215 -7.59 5.22 -13.33
N SER A 216 -6.46 5.14 -14.02
CA SER A 216 -5.41 4.17 -13.71
C SER A 216 -4.77 4.42 -12.34
N LEU A 217 -4.04 3.43 -11.81
CA LEU A 217 -3.36 3.56 -10.52
C LEU A 217 -2.37 4.73 -10.49
N GLN A 218 -1.63 4.93 -11.58
CA GLN A 218 -0.70 6.05 -11.70
C GLN A 218 -1.41 7.40 -11.76
N GLN A 219 -2.55 7.49 -12.46
CA GLN A 219 -3.36 8.71 -12.48
C GLN A 219 -3.98 9.00 -11.11
N LYS A 220 -4.41 7.98 -10.37
CA LYS A 220 -4.86 8.12 -8.97
C LYS A 220 -3.76 8.66 -8.08
N LEU A 221 -2.52 8.20 -8.26
CA LEU A 221 -1.36 8.73 -7.55
C LEU A 221 -1.07 10.19 -7.95
N THR A 222 -1.11 10.53 -9.23
CA THR A 222 -0.95 11.93 -9.69
C THR A 222 -2.02 12.83 -9.06
N LEU A 223 -3.27 12.37 -9.06
CA LEU A 223 -4.38 13.10 -8.47
C LEU A 223 -4.18 13.32 -6.97
N PHE A 224 -3.74 12.30 -6.24
CA PHE A 224 -3.38 12.41 -4.83
C PHE A 224 -2.28 13.46 -4.61
N LYS A 225 -1.19 13.43 -5.39
CA LYS A 225 -0.10 14.39 -5.30
C LYS A 225 -0.58 15.83 -5.53
N ARG A 226 -1.46 16.04 -6.50
CA ARG A 226 -2.08 17.34 -6.75
C ARG A 226 -2.93 17.78 -5.56
N PHE A 227 -3.81 16.90 -5.09
CA PHE A 227 -4.68 17.16 -3.95
C PHE A 227 -3.91 17.62 -2.71
N VAL A 228 -2.82 16.95 -2.35
CA VAL A 228 -1.99 17.35 -1.19
C VAL A 228 -1.07 18.53 -1.46
N SER A 229 -0.87 18.92 -2.73
CA SER A 229 -0.04 20.07 -3.10
C SER A 229 -0.79 21.40 -3.15
N TRP A 230 -2.12 21.37 -3.10
CA TRP A 230 -2.94 22.58 -3.11
C TRP A 230 -2.84 23.31 -1.76
N PRO A 231 -2.78 24.66 -1.75
CA PRO A 231 -2.54 25.43 -0.55
C PRO A 231 -3.64 25.25 0.52
N GLU A 232 -4.87 24.97 0.10
CA GLU A 232 -6.01 24.71 0.99
C GLU A 232 -5.93 23.35 1.70
N PHE A 233 -5.05 22.45 1.25
CA PHE A 233 -4.92 21.12 1.84
C PHE A 233 -4.53 21.18 3.33
N GLU A 234 -3.65 22.10 3.72
CA GLU A 234 -3.23 22.26 5.13
C GLU A 234 -4.40 22.60 6.07
N GLN A 235 -5.46 23.19 5.53
CA GLN A 235 -6.64 23.60 6.31
C GLN A 235 -7.78 22.58 6.22
N CYS A 236 -7.68 21.60 5.33
CA CYS A 236 -8.76 20.64 5.10
C CYS A 236 -8.80 19.56 6.21
N PRO A 237 -9.98 19.01 6.54
CA PRO A 237 -10.12 18.04 7.63
C PRO A 237 -9.59 16.63 7.25
N PHE A 238 -9.04 16.44 6.05
CA PHE A 238 -8.58 15.15 5.57
C PHE A 238 -7.52 14.53 6.49
N ARG A 239 -6.54 15.33 6.92
CA ARG A 239 -5.47 14.88 7.82
C ARG A 239 -6.02 14.46 9.19
N SER A 240 -6.86 15.27 9.81
CA SER A 240 -7.48 14.95 11.10
C SER A 240 -8.40 13.72 11.01
N THR A 241 -9.11 13.56 9.90
CA THR A 241 -9.95 12.38 9.65
C THR A 241 -9.10 11.13 9.46
N MET A 242 -7.97 11.25 8.75
CA MET A 242 -6.99 10.18 8.63
C MET A 242 -6.46 9.78 10.01
N GLU A 243 -6.07 10.74 10.84
CA GLU A 243 -5.54 10.49 12.20
C GLU A 243 -6.56 9.76 13.08
N SER A 244 -7.83 10.13 12.97
CA SER A 244 -8.93 9.47 13.70
C SER A 244 -9.22 8.04 13.20
N ASN A 245 -8.82 7.72 11.97
CA ASN A 245 -9.02 6.41 11.33
C ASN A 245 -7.74 5.59 11.21
N LEU A 246 -6.64 6.07 11.80
CA LEU A 246 -5.39 5.34 11.81
C LEU A 246 -5.58 4.03 12.59
N PRO A 247 -5.01 2.92 12.10
CA PRO A 247 -5.05 1.66 12.83
C PRO A 247 -4.43 1.82 14.22
N LYS A 248 -4.85 1.01 15.20
CA LYS A 248 -4.31 1.05 16.57
C LYS A 248 -2.78 0.94 16.61
N PHE A 249 -2.19 0.15 15.71
CA PHE A 249 -0.73 0.03 15.58
C PHE A 249 -0.04 1.32 15.07
N ALA A 250 -0.81 2.21 14.45
CA ALA A 250 -0.37 3.52 13.97
C ALA A 250 -0.75 4.67 14.92
N THR A 251 -1.82 4.53 15.73
CA THR A 251 -2.28 5.57 16.69
C THR A 251 -1.72 5.45 18.10
N HIS A 252 -1.48 4.25 18.63
CA HIS A 252 -1.03 4.10 20.00
C HIS A 252 0.24 3.28 20.13
N LEU A 253 1.29 4.05 20.43
CA LEU A 253 2.60 3.68 20.93
C LEU A 253 2.63 3.47 22.45
N ASN A 254 1.49 3.24 23.14
CA ASN A 254 1.49 3.26 24.62
C ASN A 254 0.67 2.26 25.44
N ASP A 255 -0.32 1.50 24.93
CA ASP A 255 -1.09 0.62 25.85
C ASP A 255 -1.34 -0.80 25.31
N ASP A 256 -0.74 -1.72 26.06
CA ASP A 256 -1.15 -3.07 26.40
C ASP A 256 -0.87 -4.29 25.51
N GLU A 257 -0.24 -5.22 26.22
CA GLU A 257 -0.04 -6.64 26.01
C GLU A 257 -1.40 -7.37 25.79
N ASP A 258 -1.36 -8.52 25.11
CA ASP A 258 -2.42 -9.56 25.08
C ASP A 258 -3.59 -9.57 24.08
N LYS A 259 -3.51 -8.98 22.86
CA LYS A 259 -4.55 -9.26 21.82
C LYS A 259 -4.06 -9.46 20.39
N SER A 260 -3.09 -10.35 20.14
CA SER A 260 -2.55 -10.58 18.78
C SER A 260 -3.51 -11.26 17.78
N GLU A 261 -4.58 -11.93 18.21
CA GLU A 261 -5.42 -12.75 17.31
C GLU A 261 -6.62 -12.00 16.70
N ALA A 262 -7.19 -11.00 17.37
CA ALA A 262 -8.35 -10.24 16.85
C ALA A 262 -7.98 -9.14 15.83
N HIS A 263 -6.69 -8.90 15.59
CA HIS A 263 -6.18 -7.76 14.82
C HIS A 263 -6.16 -7.94 13.29
N PHE A 264 -6.36 -9.16 12.78
CA PHE A 264 -6.24 -9.46 11.35
C PHE A 264 -7.57 -9.51 10.59
N GLU A 265 -8.70 -9.74 11.27
CA GLU A 265 -10.02 -9.93 10.63
C GLU A 265 -10.62 -8.62 10.06
N GLU A 266 -10.45 -7.47 10.73
CA GLU A 266 -10.97 -6.18 10.22
C GLU A 266 -10.31 -5.76 8.89
N LEU A 267 -9.07 -6.18 8.65
CA LEU A 267 -8.29 -5.89 7.43
C LEU A 267 -8.44 -6.95 6.34
N GLU A 268 -9.02 -8.11 6.64
CA GLU A 268 -9.47 -9.07 5.62
C GLU A 268 -10.84 -8.67 5.04
N ASN A 269 -11.66 -7.99 5.84
CA ASN A 269 -12.99 -7.53 5.45
C ASN A 269 -13.02 -6.22 4.66
N SER A 270 -11.93 -5.44 4.60
CA SER A 270 -11.94 -4.14 3.91
C SER A 270 -11.82 -4.25 2.39
N ASP A 271 -11.09 -5.24 1.88
CA ASP A 271 -10.87 -5.45 0.44
C ASP A 271 -11.76 -6.59 -0.12
N SER A 272 -12.64 -7.20 0.70
CA SER A 272 -13.63 -8.17 0.24
C SER A 272 -14.83 -7.43 -0.34
N GLU A 273 -14.96 -7.47 -1.67
CA GLU A 273 -16.20 -7.11 -2.36
C GLU A 273 -17.29 -8.10 -1.90
N ASN A 274 -18.16 -7.68 -0.97
CA ASN A 274 -19.50 -8.25 -0.89
C ASN A 274 -20.24 -7.82 -2.15
N GLU A 275 -20.09 -8.58 -3.24
CA GLU A 275 -21.03 -8.51 -4.36
C GLU A 275 -22.41 -8.87 -3.77
N PRO A 276 -23.42 -7.98 -3.86
CA PRO A 276 -24.76 -8.36 -3.47
C PRO A 276 -25.18 -9.53 -4.37
N GLU A 277 -25.51 -10.67 -3.76
CA GLU A 277 -26.23 -11.74 -4.43
C GLU A 277 -27.50 -11.13 -5.02
N ASN A 278 -27.55 -11.06 -6.36
CA ASN A 278 -28.74 -10.63 -7.07
C ASN A 278 -29.89 -11.60 -6.73
N LEU A 279 -30.96 -11.05 -6.18
CA LEU A 279 -32.32 -11.60 -6.27
C LEU A 279 -32.99 -11.03 -7.51
#